data_AF-A0A963W7Z2-F1
#
_entry.id   AF-A0A963W7Z2-F1
#
_cell.length_a   1.000
_cell.length_b   1.000
_cell.length_c   1.000
_cell.angle_alpha   90.00
_cell.angle_beta   90.00
_cell.angle_gamma   90.00
#
_symmetry.space_group_name_H-M   'P 1'
#
loop_
_entity.id
_entity.type
_entity.pdbx_description
1 polymer ?
#
loop_
_entity_poly.entity_id
_entity_poly.type
_entity_poly.pdbx_seq_one_letter_code
_entity_poly.pdbx_strand_id
1 'polypeptide(L)'
;TGELLSTGQYADKVTWAERIDMKSGRPVENPGLRYHGKPGQFELWPGVRGAHSWLPQSFSPDTGLLYIPVIEGASRIGDDGLDLANLPPALGSGVMMDPDPDLPGARRGFLKAWDPIAQKERWRVALPGNWPGGVLSTAGGLVFQGRLDGFLVAYDATSGKELWRFAAGAPVVAPPISYRLGGTQYVTVLTGNGAGGGGLFSPENAKLETDYYLPRRVLTFALTGKASLPPRDPALTRAPLADPGFVPDPKLLEAGGRAFGQCMTCHGMQALAAGSGPNLRTSPIILDAAAFRTVVKEGALVPAGMPRFDRIDDASLEAIRHYLRFRAQQYVAKKREGSTARRPL
;
A
#
# COMPACT_ATOMS: atom_id res chain seq x y z
N THR A 1 -17.53 -31.82 1.50
CA THR A 1 -18.92 -31.38 1.71
C THR A 1 -19.09 -29.86 1.66
N GLY A 2 -18.05 -29.05 1.89
CA GLY A 2 -18.18 -27.57 1.89
C GLY A 2 -18.83 -27.02 3.17
N GLU A 3 -18.99 -27.89 4.17
CA GLU A 3 -19.59 -27.59 5.47
C GLU A 3 -18.73 -26.61 6.28
N LEU A 4 -19.40 -25.71 7.00
CA LEU A 4 -18.75 -24.78 7.91
C LEU A 4 -18.31 -25.51 9.19
N LEU A 5 -17.00 -25.58 9.42
CA LEU A 5 -16.43 -26.26 10.58
C LEU A 5 -16.22 -25.34 11.79
N SER A 6 -15.72 -24.13 11.55
CA SER A 6 -15.40 -23.17 12.61
C SER A 6 -15.30 -21.76 12.05
N THR A 7 -15.43 -20.78 12.95
CA THR A 7 -15.33 -19.35 12.64
C THR A 7 -14.53 -18.68 13.75
N GLY A 8 -13.67 -17.74 13.39
CA GLY A 8 -12.96 -16.92 14.37
C GLY A 8 -12.47 -15.63 13.74
N GLN A 9 -12.31 -14.62 14.59
CA GLN A 9 -11.90 -13.28 14.19
C GLN A 9 -10.39 -13.14 14.34
N TYR A 10 -9.66 -13.12 13.21
CA TYR A 10 -8.22 -12.90 13.20
C TYR A 10 -7.82 -11.42 13.10
N ALA A 11 -8.73 -10.54 12.68
CA ALA A 11 -8.51 -9.08 12.67
C ALA A 11 -8.76 -8.48 14.05
N ASP A 12 -8.06 -7.41 14.42
CA ASP A 12 -8.24 -6.82 15.76
C ASP A 12 -9.62 -6.11 15.85
N LYS A 13 -10.09 -5.48 14.75
CA LYS A 13 -11.38 -4.82 14.67
C LYS A 13 -12.21 -5.31 13.47
N VAL A 14 -13.42 -5.77 13.76
CA VAL A 14 -14.47 -6.06 12.77
C VAL A 14 -15.75 -5.38 13.24
N THR A 15 -16.31 -4.50 12.42
CA THR A 15 -17.54 -3.76 12.77
C THR A 15 -18.72 -4.16 11.92
N TRP A 16 -18.53 -4.91 10.83
CA TRP A 16 -19.61 -5.21 9.90
C TRP A 16 -20.45 -6.45 10.28
N ALA A 17 -19.97 -7.29 11.18
CA ALA A 17 -20.73 -8.44 11.66
C ALA A 17 -20.36 -8.70 13.13
N GLU A 18 -21.35 -9.15 13.89
CA GLU A 18 -21.14 -9.59 15.27
C GLU A 18 -20.44 -10.95 15.29
N ARG A 19 -20.88 -11.86 14.40
CA ARG A 19 -20.39 -13.23 14.26
C ARG A 19 -20.85 -13.85 12.94
N ILE A 20 -20.43 -15.08 12.70
CA ILE A 20 -21.04 -15.98 11.71
C ILE A 20 -21.95 -16.96 12.46
N ASP A 21 -23.19 -17.12 12.00
CA ASP A 21 -24.10 -18.12 12.55
C ASP A 21 -23.72 -19.53 12.08
N MET A 22 -23.33 -20.40 13.00
CA MET A 22 -22.81 -21.74 12.67
C MET A 22 -23.85 -22.68 12.04
N LYS A 23 -25.15 -22.42 12.22
CA LYS A 23 -26.21 -23.26 11.63
C LYS A 23 -26.45 -22.91 10.17
N SER A 24 -26.52 -21.62 9.85
CA SER A 24 -26.81 -21.13 8.50
C SER A 24 -25.57 -20.82 7.67
N GLY A 25 -24.40 -20.67 8.32
CA GLY A 25 -23.17 -20.20 7.71
C GLY A 25 -23.18 -18.72 7.32
N ARG A 26 -24.18 -17.96 7.73
CA ARG A 26 -24.38 -16.56 7.34
C ARG A 26 -23.81 -15.59 8.38
N PRO A 27 -23.25 -14.44 7.97
CA PRO A 27 -22.92 -13.37 8.89
C PRO A 27 -24.16 -12.82 9.59
N VAL A 28 -24.04 -12.56 10.89
CA VAL A 28 -25.00 -11.77 11.67
C VAL A 28 -24.50 -10.33 11.64
N GLU A 29 -25.04 -9.53 10.72
CA GLU A 29 -24.65 -8.14 10.52
C GLU A 29 -24.97 -7.29 11.77
N ASN A 30 -24.05 -6.40 12.17
CA ASN A 30 -24.41 -5.41 13.19
C ASN A 30 -25.49 -4.44 12.67
N PRO A 31 -26.33 -3.87 13.56
CA PRO A 31 -27.33 -2.90 13.16
C PRO A 31 -26.71 -1.69 12.41
N GLY A 32 -27.38 -1.23 11.35
CA GLY A 32 -27.04 0.02 10.69
C GLY A 32 -26.02 -0.05 9.55
N LEU A 33 -25.38 -1.19 9.31
CA LEU A 33 -24.25 -1.31 8.36
C LEU A 33 -24.61 -1.30 6.88
N ARG A 34 -25.87 -1.60 6.56
CA ARG A 34 -26.38 -1.42 5.20
C ARG A 34 -26.59 0.07 4.98
N TYR A 35 -25.67 0.68 4.23
CA TYR A 35 -25.60 2.13 4.00
C TYR A 35 -26.62 2.64 2.99
N HIS A 36 -27.22 1.77 2.18
CA HIS A 36 -28.07 2.18 1.07
C HIS A 36 -29.21 3.11 1.49
N GLY A 37 -29.29 4.27 0.83
CA GLY A 37 -30.33 5.28 1.06
C GLY A 37 -30.24 5.99 2.41
N LYS A 38 -29.12 5.85 3.13
CA LYS A 38 -28.88 6.53 4.40
C LYS A 38 -27.95 7.73 4.22
N PRO A 39 -28.12 8.79 5.01
CA PRO A 39 -27.25 9.95 4.95
C PRO A 39 -25.82 9.62 5.42
N GLY A 40 -24.84 10.28 4.80
CA GLY A 40 -23.43 10.21 5.14
C GLY A 40 -22.69 8.94 4.70
N GLN A 41 -21.44 8.82 5.17
CA GLN A 41 -20.62 7.62 5.00
C GLN A 41 -20.44 6.90 6.34
N PHE A 42 -20.47 5.58 6.31
CA PHE A 42 -20.37 4.71 7.48
C PHE A 42 -18.94 4.18 7.65
N GLU A 43 -18.45 4.16 8.88
CA GLU A 43 -17.18 3.55 9.23
C GLU A 43 -17.26 2.03 9.13
N LEU A 44 -16.38 1.45 8.29
CA LEU A 44 -16.31 0.03 8.03
C LEU A 44 -14.95 -0.54 8.44
N TRP A 45 -14.98 -1.60 9.25
CA TRP A 45 -13.83 -2.45 9.57
C TRP A 45 -14.16 -3.92 9.31
N PRO A 46 -13.28 -4.67 8.62
CA PRO A 46 -12.13 -4.17 7.87
C PRO A 46 -12.58 -3.25 6.72
N GLY A 47 -11.73 -2.30 6.33
CA GLY A 47 -11.99 -1.42 5.20
C GLY A 47 -12.01 -2.16 3.86
N VAL A 48 -12.13 -1.42 2.76
CA VAL A 48 -12.23 -1.97 1.39
C VAL A 48 -11.00 -2.77 0.93
N ARG A 49 -9.90 -2.65 1.67
CA ARG A 49 -8.66 -3.43 1.48
C ARG A 49 -8.74 -4.83 2.10
N GLY A 50 -9.73 -5.09 2.95
CA GLY A 50 -9.86 -6.29 3.76
C GLY A 50 -8.93 -6.28 4.99
N ALA A 51 -9.17 -7.22 5.91
CA ALA A 51 -8.21 -7.54 6.96
C ALA A 51 -7.03 -8.39 6.44
N HIS A 52 -7.22 -8.97 5.26
CA HIS A 52 -6.26 -9.72 4.47
C HIS A 52 -6.68 -9.55 3.00
N SER A 53 -5.71 -9.43 2.11
CA SER A 53 -5.95 -9.23 0.66
C SER A 53 -5.27 -10.35 -0.13
N TRP A 54 -4.74 -10.05 -1.31
CA TRP A 54 -4.09 -11.04 -2.19
C TRP A 54 -2.75 -11.59 -1.69
N LEU A 55 -2.20 -11.01 -0.61
CA LEU A 55 -0.86 -11.30 -0.12
C LEU A 55 -0.81 -12.72 0.44
N PRO A 56 -0.06 -13.68 -0.13
CA PRO A 56 -0.20 -15.06 0.27
C PRO A 56 0.14 -15.29 1.75
N GLN A 57 -0.76 -15.96 2.44
CA GLN A 57 -0.53 -16.58 3.75
C GLN A 57 0.08 -17.98 3.57
N SER A 58 0.63 -18.56 4.63
CA SER A 58 1.17 -19.92 4.58
C SER A 58 0.76 -20.73 5.81
N PHE A 59 0.64 -22.05 5.65
CA PHE A 59 0.32 -22.97 6.74
C PHE A 59 1.53 -23.88 6.99
N SER A 60 1.84 -24.16 8.26
CA SER A 60 2.82 -25.16 8.65
C SER A 60 2.14 -26.34 9.32
N PRO A 61 2.18 -27.55 8.71
CA PRO A 61 1.67 -28.76 9.36
C PRO A 61 2.38 -29.09 10.67
N ASP A 62 3.68 -28.76 10.79
CA ASP A 62 4.49 -29.09 11.96
C ASP A 62 4.09 -28.29 13.21
N THR A 63 3.66 -27.04 13.02
CA THR A 63 3.18 -26.18 14.12
C THR A 63 1.66 -26.16 14.22
N GLY A 64 0.95 -26.57 13.17
CA GLY A 64 -0.49 -26.42 13.04
C GLY A 64 -0.96 -24.97 12.87
N LEU A 65 -0.06 -24.03 12.53
CA LEU A 65 -0.36 -22.61 12.49
C LEU A 65 -0.48 -22.07 11.06
N LEU A 66 -1.40 -21.12 10.89
CA LEU A 66 -1.57 -20.29 9.71
C LEU A 66 -0.91 -18.93 9.94
N TYR A 67 0.02 -18.53 9.08
CA TYR A 67 0.74 -17.27 9.15
C TYR A 67 0.12 -16.25 8.20
N ILE A 68 -0.58 -15.27 8.76
CA ILE A 68 -1.46 -14.34 8.04
C ILE A 68 -0.82 -12.94 8.00
N PRO A 69 -0.59 -12.37 6.80
CA PRO A 69 -0.39 -10.93 6.62
C PRO A 69 -1.71 -10.20 6.90
N VAL A 70 -1.79 -9.53 8.04
CA VAL A 70 -2.98 -8.79 8.50
C VAL A 70 -2.84 -7.31 8.18
N ILE A 71 -3.90 -6.72 7.65
CA ILE A 71 -4.09 -5.30 7.40
C ILE A 71 -5.12 -4.79 8.41
N GLU A 72 -4.72 -3.87 9.29
CA GLU A 72 -5.62 -3.25 10.24
C GLU A 72 -5.93 -1.82 9.76
N GLY A 73 -7.07 -1.67 9.08
CA GLY A 73 -7.48 -0.43 8.47
C GLY A 73 -8.99 -0.35 8.25
N ALA A 74 -9.48 0.89 8.18
CA ALA A 74 -10.88 1.21 7.98
C ALA A 74 -11.14 1.75 6.57
N SER A 75 -12.42 1.92 6.26
CA SER A 75 -12.88 2.80 5.20
C SER A 75 -14.15 3.51 5.64
N ARG A 76 -14.49 4.62 4.99
CA ARG A 76 -15.85 5.19 5.05
C ARG A 76 -16.53 4.98 3.72
N ILE A 77 -17.72 4.41 3.73
CA ILE A 77 -18.50 4.11 2.52
C ILE A 77 -19.94 4.59 2.66
N GLY A 78 -20.54 5.07 1.57
CA GLY A 78 -21.95 5.47 1.52
C GLY A 78 -22.37 5.86 0.11
N ASP A 79 -23.66 5.96 -0.12
CA ASP A 79 -24.26 6.39 -1.39
C ASP A 79 -25.01 7.73 -1.28
N ASP A 80 -24.84 8.43 -0.17
CA ASP A 80 -25.46 9.74 0.06
C ASP A 80 -25.05 10.76 -1.03
N GLY A 81 -26.06 11.46 -1.55
CA GLY A 81 -25.89 12.43 -2.64
C GLY A 81 -25.58 11.83 -4.02
N LEU A 82 -25.61 10.50 -4.20
CA LEU A 82 -25.40 9.87 -5.51
C LEU A 82 -26.73 9.61 -6.23
N ASP A 83 -26.81 9.99 -7.50
CA ASP A 83 -27.81 9.48 -8.43
C ASP A 83 -27.32 8.12 -8.99
N LEU A 84 -27.71 7.04 -8.31
CA LEU A 84 -27.32 5.67 -8.68
C LEU A 84 -27.81 5.25 -10.08
N ALA A 85 -28.86 5.89 -10.61
CA ALA A 85 -29.37 5.60 -11.95
C ALA A 85 -28.49 6.23 -13.04
N ASN A 86 -27.78 7.32 -12.73
CA ASN A 86 -26.98 8.10 -13.67
C ASN A 86 -25.55 8.33 -13.17
N LEU A 87 -24.88 7.27 -12.70
CA LEU A 87 -23.51 7.37 -12.21
C LEU A 87 -22.51 7.66 -13.35
N PRO A 88 -21.58 8.61 -13.16
CA PRO A 88 -20.41 8.72 -14.04
C PRO A 88 -19.64 7.40 -14.04
N PRO A 89 -19.03 6.96 -15.16
CA PRO A 89 -18.24 5.73 -15.22
C PRO A 89 -17.13 5.64 -14.16
N ALA A 90 -16.59 6.79 -13.73
CA ALA A 90 -15.57 6.88 -12.69
C ALA A 90 -16.08 6.49 -11.28
N LEU A 91 -17.40 6.48 -11.04
CA LEU A 91 -18.05 6.07 -9.79
C LEU A 91 -18.82 4.75 -9.94
N GLY A 92 -18.38 3.88 -10.85
CA GLY A 92 -19.04 2.60 -11.15
C GLY A 92 -19.18 1.63 -9.97
N SER A 93 -18.57 1.91 -8.80
CA SER A 93 -18.81 1.20 -7.54
C SER A 93 -20.14 1.53 -6.88
N GLY A 94 -20.83 2.60 -7.31
CA GLY A 94 -22.10 3.05 -6.73
C GLY A 94 -21.99 3.57 -5.30
N VAL A 95 -20.78 3.89 -4.86
CA VAL A 95 -20.51 4.39 -3.51
C VAL A 95 -19.44 5.47 -3.54
N MET A 96 -19.62 6.48 -2.70
CA MET A 96 -18.56 7.37 -2.26
C MET A 96 -17.69 6.64 -1.25
N MET A 97 -16.38 6.74 -1.41
CA MET A 97 -15.41 5.98 -0.60
C MET A 97 -14.26 6.86 -0.13
N ASP A 98 -14.04 6.87 1.18
CA ASP A 98 -12.74 7.21 1.77
C ASP A 98 -12.03 5.90 2.14
N PRO A 99 -11.03 5.46 1.36
CA PRO A 99 -10.39 4.18 1.61
C PRO A 99 -9.43 4.21 2.81
N ASP A 100 -8.96 5.37 3.28
CA ASP A 100 -7.96 5.47 4.36
C ASP A 100 -8.22 6.64 5.33
N PRO A 101 -9.40 6.66 5.98
CA PRO A 101 -9.78 7.72 6.90
C PRO A 101 -8.79 7.80 8.07
N ASP A 102 -8.56 9.01 8.57
CA ASP A 102 -7.70 9.23 9.73
C ASP A 102 -8.42 8.83 11.03
N LEU A 103 -8.36 7.53 11.35
CA LEU A 103 -9.00 6.94 12.52
C LEU A 103 -7.95 6.32 13.46
N PRO A 104 -8.16 6.38 14.79
CA PRO A 104 -7.26 5.75 15.76
C PRO A 104 -7.08 4.25 15.49
N GLY A 105 -5.83 3.80 15.47
CA GLY A 105 -5.49 2.39 15.25
C GLY A 105 -5.62 1.91 13.80
N ALA A 106 -6.07 2.77 12.87
CA ALA A 106 -6.01 2.50 11.44
C ALA A 106 -4.55 2.63 10.95
N ARG A 107 -4.24 1.96 9.83
CA ARG A 107 -2.92 1.98 9.17
C ARG A 107 -1.84 1.17 9.89
N ARG A 108 -2.19 -0.02 10.39
CA ARG A 108 -1.22 -0.98 10.95
C ARG A 108 -1.16 -2.26 10.12
N GLY A 109 0.00 -2.88 10.07
CA GLY A 109 0.21 -4.20 9.48
C GLY A 109 0.81 -5.17 10.49
N PHE A 110 0.43 -6.45 10.41
CA PHE A 110 0.98 -7.50 11.28
C PHE A 110 1.27 -8.77 10.50
N LEU A 111 2.27 -9.54 10.95
CA LEU A 111 2.34 -10.97 10.70
C LEU A 111 1.73 -11.67 11.91
N LYS A 112 0.60 -12.36 11.71
CA LYS A 112 -0.12 -13.06 12.79
C LYS A 112 0.03 -14.57 12.60
N ALA A 113 0.42 -15.28 13.65
CA ALA A 113 0.31 -16.74 13.67
C ALA A 113 -1.00 -17.14 14.34
N TRP A 114 -1.89 -17.71 13.54
CA TRP A 114 -3.24 -18.10 13.91
C TRP A 114 -3.33 -19.61 14.05
N ASP A 115 -3.89 -20.08 15.16
CA ASP A 115 -4.28 -21.47 15.32
C ASP A 115 -5.71 -21.65 14.77
N PRO A 116 -5.89 -22.37 13.65
CA PRO A 116 -7.18 -22.54 13.01
C PRO A 116 -8.10 -23.53 13.74
N ILE A 117 -7.56 -24.36 14.65
CA ILE A 117 -8.36 -25.28 15.47
C ILE A 117 -8.85 -24.54 16.71
N ALA A 118 -7.95 -23.89 17.43
CA ALA A 118 -8.28 -23.14 18.64
C ALA A 118 -8.93 -21.78 18.35
N GLN A 119 -8.90 -21.32 17.10
CA GLN A 119 -9.37 -20.00 16.65
C GLN A 119 -8.75 -18.87 17.50
N LYS A 120 -7.43 -18.93 17.68
CA LYS A 120 -6.66 -18.00 18.54
C LYS A 120 -5.34 -17.60 17.94
N GLU A 121 -4.96 -16.36 18.21
CA GLU A 121 -3.60 -15.87 17.96
C GLU A 121 -2.62 -16.56 18.92
N ARG A 122 -1.51 -17.07 18.39
CA ARG A 122 -0.40 -17.62 19.18
C ARG A 122 0.70 -16.59 19.38
N TRP A 123 0.99 -15.81 18.36
CA TRP A 123 1.90 -14.68 18.40
C TRP A 123 1.62 -13.73 17.23
N ARG A 124 2.16 -12.51 17.32
CA ARG A 124 2.19 -11.56 16.21
C ARG A 124 3.46 -10.72 16.19
N VAL A 125 3.81 -10.23 15.01
CA VAL A 125 4.87 -9.26 14.78
C VAL A 125 4.28 -8.02 14.15
N ALA A 126 4.54 -6.84 14.72
CA ALA A 126 4.17 -5.57 14.11
C ALA A 126 5.08 -5.29 12.89
N LEU A 127 4.46 -4.89 11.78
CA LEU A 127 5.15 -4.64 10.51
C LEU A 127 5.16 -3.14 10.19
N PRO A 128 6.17 -2.67 9.45
CA PRO A 128 6.24 -1.30 8.98
C PRO A 128 5.16 -1.04 7.93
N GLY A 129 4.46 0.09 8.07
CA GLY A 129 3.35 0.45 7.20
C GLY A 129 2.13 -0.45 7.40
N ASN A 130 1.20 -0.39 6.44
CA ASN A 130 -0.10 -1.07 6.52
C ASN A 130 -0.39 -2.03 5.36
N TRP A 131 0.61 -2.34 4.54
CA TRP A 131 0.49 -3.25 3.41
C TRP A 131 1.59 -4.31 3.49
N PRO A 132 1.38 -5.41 4.24
CA PRO A 132 2.44 -6.38 4.54
C PRO A 132 2.97 -7.10 3.27
N GLY A 133 3.93 -8.01 3.39
CA GLY A 133 4.33 -8.89 2.29
C GLY A 133 3.74 -10.30 2.43
N GLY A 134 3.76 -11.06 1.33
CA GLY A 134 3.43 -12.49 1.34
C GLY A 134 4.41 -13.32 2.17
N VAL A 135 3.97 -14.51 2.57
CA VAL A 135 4.62 -15.35 3.59
C VAL A 135 4.92 -16.74 3.04
N LEU A 136 6.03 -17.32 3.50
CA LEU A 136 6.43 -18.70 3.25
C LEU A 136 6.81 -19.38 4.57
N SER A 137 6.17 -20.51 4.91
CA SER A 137 6.60 -21.39 6.00
C SER A 137 7.36 -22.60 5.47
N THR A 138 8.32 -23.11 6.25
CA THR A 138 9.12 -24.30 5.90
C THR A 138 9.21 -25.27 7.08
N ALA A 139 9.45 -26.55 6.79
CA ALA A 139 9.65 -27.60 7.80
C ALA A 139 10.90 -27.41 8.68
N GLY A 140 11.77 -26.45 8.34
CA GLY A 140 12.90 -26.05 9.18
C GLY A 140 12.50 -25.17 10.38
N GLY A 141 11.21 -25.01 10.66
CA GLY A 141 10.73 -24.13 11.74
C GLY A 141 10.87 -22.63 11.41
N LEU A 142 10.88 -22.27 10.13
CA LEU A 142 11.06 -20.89 9.67
C LEU A 142 9.86 -20.35 8.91
N VAL A 143 9.57 -19.07 9.11
CA VAL A 143 8.60 -18.27 8.37
C VAL A 143 9.31 -17.08 7.72
N PHE A 144 9.32 -17.00 6.39
CA PHE A 144 9.91 -15.90 5.63
C PHE A 144 8.84 -14.90 5.21
N GLN A 145 9.13 -13.61 5.34
CA GLN A 145 8.23 -12.54 4.89
C GLN A 145 9.01 -11.35 4.34
N GLY A 146 8.55 -10.82 3.20
CA GLY A 146 8.97 -9.52 2.70
C GLY A 146 8.29 -8.35 3.40
N ARG A 147 8.94 -7.20 3.47
CA ARG A 147 8.42 -5.99 4.13
C ARG A 147 8.49 -4.75 3.22
N LEU A 148 7.61 -3.79 3.47
CA LEU A 148 7.59 -2.51 2.73
C LEU A 148 8.82 -1.64 2.97
N ASP A 149 9.46 -1.75 4.12
CA ASP A 149 10.72 -1.06 4.42
C ASP A 149 11.94 -1.67 3.69
N GLY A 150 11.70 -2.66 2.84
CA GLY A 150 12.68 -3.24 1.94
C GLY A 150 13.55 -4.30 2.57
N PHE A 151 13.03 -5.00 3.59
CA PHE A 151 13.67 -6.18 4.16
C PHE A 151 12.98 -7.47 3.74
N LEU A 152 13.76 -8.53 3.55
CA LEU A 152 13.30 -9.91 3.67
C LEU A 152 13.71 -10.41 5.06
N VAL A 153 12.78 -10.99 5.80
CA VAL A 153 12.99 -11.42 7.19
C VAL A 153 12.59 -12.88 7.34
N ALA A 154 13.35 -13.63 8.14
CA ALA A 154 13.00 -14.97 8.59
C ALA A 154 12.72 -14.96 10.10
N TYR A 155 11.59 -15.53 10.47
CA TYR A 155 11.11 -15.64 11.84
C TYR A 155 11.10 -17.11 12.28
N ASP A 156 11.30 -17.33 13.57
CA ASP A 156 10.97 -18.59 14.23
C ASP A 156 9.47 -18.86 14.12
N ALA A 157 9.10 -20.04 13.61
CA ALA A 157 7.72 -20.39 13.30
C ALA A 157 6.81 -20.53 14.53
N THR A 158 7.38 -20.73 15.73
CA THR A 158 6.63 -20.98 16.96
C THR A 158 6.47 -19.74 17.84
N SER A 159 7.41 -18.80 17.75
CA SER A 159 7.47 -17.61 18.61
C SER A 159 7.38 -16.28 17.87
N GLY A 160 7.58 -16.27 16.55
CA GLY A 160 7.66 -15.02 15.77
C GLY A 160 8.95 -14.23 15.99
N LYS A 161 9.95 -14.79 16.68
CA LYS A 161 11.25 -14.15 16.89
C LYS A 161 11.98 -13.97 15.57
N GLU A 162 12.45 -12.76 15.27
CA GLU A 162 13.34 -12.51 14.13
C GLU A 162 14.66 -13.27 14.32
N LEU A 163 15.00 -14.13 13.36
CA LEU A 163 16.23 -14.93 13.35
C LEU A 163 17.23 -14.43 12.32
N TRP A 164 16.75 -13.85 11.22
CA TRP A 164 17.57 -13.34 10.15
C TRP A 164 16.84 -12.26 9.37
N ARG A 165 17.58 -11.28 8.85
CA ARG A 165 17.07 -10.27 7.92
C ARG A 165 18.09 -9.89 6.86
N PHE A 166 17.60 -9.43 5.71
CA PHE A 166 18.40 -8.90 4.63
C PHE A 166 17.79 -7.63 4.04
N ALA A 167 18.61 -6.60 3.86
CA ALA A 167 18.21 -5.35 3.21
C ALA A 167 18.13 -5.53 1.69
N ALA A 168 16.94 -5.79 1.17
CA ALA A 168 16.66 -6.00 -0.26
C ALA A 168 16.78 -4.71 -1.09
N GLY A 169 16.75 -3.54 -0.43
CA GLY A 169 16.94 -2.22 -1.04
C GLY A 169 15.72 -1.68 -1.79
N ALA A 170 14.62 -2.42 -1.80
CA ALA A 170 13.32 -2.03 -2.32
C ALA A 170 12.21 -2.83 -1.60
N PRO A 171 10.97 -2.33 -1.50
CA PRO A 171 9.85 -3.04 -0.88
C PRO A 171 9.71 -4.48 -1.37
N VAL A 172 9.29 -5.39 -0.50
CA VAL A 172 9.09 -6.80 -0.86
C VAL A 172 7.67 -7.22 -0.48
N VAL A 173 6.75 -7.16 -1.45
CA VAL A 173 5.34 -7.52 -1.23
C VAL A 173 5.03 -8.94 -1.74
N ALA A 174 5.76 -9.41 -2.75
CA ALA A 174 5.61 -10.75 -3.29
C ALA A 174 5.96 -11.83 -2.24
N PRO A 175 5.29 -13.01 -2.28
CA PRO A 175 5.65 -14.12 -1.40
C PRO A 175 7.05 -14.66 -1.75
N PRO A 176 7.85 -15.06 -0.75
CA PRO A 176 9.02 -15.89 -1.00
C PRO A 176 8.60 -17.29 -1.49
N ILE A 177 9.48 -17.95 -2.24
CA ILE A 177 9.40 -19.37 -2.58
C ILE A 177 10.67 -20.09 -2.12
N SER A 178 10.59 -21.40 -1.90
CA SER A 178 11.75 -22.25 -1.62
C SER A 178 11.78 -23.44 -2.57
N TYR A 179 12.98 -23.80 -3.03
CA TYR A 179 13.21 -24.95 -3.91
C TYR A 179 14.58 -25.57 -3.67
N ARG A 180 14.83 -26.75 -4.25
CA ARG A 180 16.12 -27.44 -4.18
C ARG A 180 16.70 -27.63 -5.58
N LEU A 181 17.98 -27.34 -5.74
CA LEU A 181 18.73 -27.56 -6.97
C LEU A 181 20.13 -28.06 -6.63
N GLY A 182 20.58 -29.17 -7.24
CA GLY A 182 21.90 -29.75 -6.98
C GLY A 182 22.17 -30.05 -5.49
N GLY A 183 21.15 -30.48 -4.75
CA GLY A 183 21.24 -30.75 -3.31
C GLY A 183 21.23 -29.51 -2.40
N THR A 184 21.26 -28.29 -2.95
CA THR A 184 21.22 -27.04 -2.20
C THR A 184 19.79 -26.48 -2.17
N GLN A 185 19.33 -26.04 -0.99
CA GLN A 185 18.07 -25.32 -0.85
C GLN A 185 18.27 -23.83 -1.13
N TYR A 186 17.34 -23.25 -1.86
CA TYR A 186 17.29 -21.84 -2.20
C TYR A 186 15.97 -21.24 -1.74
N VAL A 187 16.02 -20.00 -1.24
CA VAL A 187 14.84 -19.15 -1.01
C VAL A 187 14.90 -18.00 -2.00
N THR A 188 13.82 -17.74 -2.73
CA THR A 188 13.78 -16.67 -3.74
C THR A 188 12.59 -15.75 -3.52
N VAL A 189 12.79 -14.44 -3.72
CA VAL A 189 11.73 -13.43 -3.62
C VAL A 189 11.90 -12.33 -4.67
N LEU A 190 10.81 -11.70 -5.05
CA LEU A 190 10.80 -10.55 -5.94
C LEU A 190 10.75 -9.24 -5.13
N THR A 191 11.66 -8.31 -5.41
CA THR A 191 11.53 -6.94 -4.91
C THR A 191 10.61 -6.13 -5.80
N GLY A 192 9.72 -5.38 -5.16
CA GLY A 192 8.70 -4.56 -5.79
C GLY A 192 7.54 -4.33 -4.83
N ASN A 193 6.99 -3.12 -4.90
CA ASN A 193 5.85 -2.71 -4.09
C ASN A 193 4.49 -3.22 -4.63
N GLY A 194 4.48 -3.74 -5.87
CA GLY A 194 3.24 -3.98 -6.62
C GLY A 194 2.52 -2.69 -6.99
N ALA A 195 1.54 -2.76 -7.90
CA ALA A 195 0.87 -1.58 -8.45
C ALA A 195 -0.08 -0.86 -7.47
N GLY A 196 -0.38 -1.43 -6.30
CA GLY A 196 -1.28 -0.83 -5.30
C GLY A 196 -0.66 -0.54 -3.93
N GLY A 197 0.32 -1.31 -3.46
CA GLY A 197 0.55 -1.52 -2.02
C GLY A 197 1.02 -0.32 -1.21
N GLY A 198 2.16 0.28 -1.55
CA GLY A 198 2.86 1.13 -0.58
C GLY A 198 2.47 2.61 -0.57
N GLY A 199 1.46 3.07 -1.30
CA GLY A 199 0.97 4.45 -1.11
C GLY A 199 -0.13 4.92 -2.04
N LEU A 200 -0.76 3.99 -2.75
CA LEU A 200 -2.16 4.16 -3.08
C LEU A 200 -3.03 4.20 -1.83
N PHE A 201 -2.60 3.51 -0.76
CA PHE A 201 -3.50 3.12 0.32
C PHE A 201 -3.30 3.85 1.63
N SER A 202 -2.19 4.56 1.85
CA SER A 202 -2.02 5.35 3.07
C SER A 202 -0.87 6.36 3.04
N PRO A 203 -1.07 7.58 3.58
CA PRO A 203 0.01 8.52 3.89
C PRO A 203 1.07 7.94 4.85
N GLU A 204 0.73 6.96 5.69
CA GLU A 204 1.67 6.35 6.64
C GLU A 204 2.84 5.69 5.91
N ASN A 205 2.57 5.02 4.79
CA ASN A 205 3.60 4.35 4.00
C ASN A 205 4.53 5.32 3.28
N ALA A 206 4.15 6.60 3.13
CA ALA A 206 5.03 7.62 2.54
C ALA A 206 6.31 7.84 3.37
N LYS A 207 6.30 7.50 4.67
CA LYS A 207 7.49 7.53 5.54
C LYS A 207 8.56 6.51 5.16
N LEU A 208 8.18 5.46 4.43
CA LEU A 208 9.09 4.42 3.95
C LEU A 208 9.86 4.85 2.69
N GLU A 209 9.53 6.03 2.14
CA GLU A 209 10.18 6.62 0.97
C GLU A 209 10.29 5.66 -0.22
N THR A 210 9.22 4.87 -0.41
CA THR A 210 9.12 3.96 -1.56
C THR A 210 9.04 4.78 -2.85
N ASP A 211 9.88 4.44 -3.82
CA ASP A 211 10.01 5.19 -5.07
C ASP A 211 9.88 4.27 -6.28
N TYR A 212 9.36 4.82 -7.37
CA TYR A 212 9.11 4.11 -8.64
C TYR A 212 10.39 3.58 -9.26
N TYR A 213 11.49 4.30 -9.07
CA TYR A 213 12.81 4.00 -9.59
C TYR A 213 13.60 3.05 -8.69
N LEU A 214 13.02 2.56 -7.58
CA LEU A 214 13.68 1.53 -6.78
C LEU A 214 13.89 0.25 -7.61
N PRO A 215 15.05 -0.42 -7.45
CA PRO A 215 15.40 -1.57 -8.26
C PRO A 215 14.45 -2.76 -7.99
N ARG A 216 13.92 -3.32 -9.08
CA ARG A 216 13.13 -4.55 -9.07
C ARG A 216 14.04 -5.71 -9.41
N ARG A 217 14.12 -6.70 -8.51
CA ARG A 217 15.09 -7.81 -8.58
C ARG A 217 14.42 -9.13 -8.25
N VAL A 218 14.97 -10.18 -8.83
CA VAL A 218 14.85 -11.55 -8.29
C VAL A 218 16.02 -11.72 -7.32
N LEU A 219 15.73 -11.92 -6.04
CA LEU A 219 16.75 -12.18 -5.02
C LEU A 219 16.67 -13.64 -4.60
N THR A 220 17.79 -14.36 -4.73
CA THR A 220 17.89 -15.78 -4.37
C THR A 220 18.97 -15.96 -3.30
N PHE A 221 18.61 -16.65 -2.23
CA PHE A 221 19.40 -16.87 -1.03
C PHE A 221 19.68 -18.36 -0.84
N ALA A 222 20.87 -18.69 -0.35
CA ALA A 222 21.28 -20.01 0.11
C ALA A 222 22.24 -19.83 1.28
N LEU A 223 22.39 -20.85 2.13
CA LEU A 223 23.27 -20.80 3.32
C LEU A 223 24.72 -20.45 2.99
N THR A 224 25.20 -20.87 1.82
CA THR A 224 26.58 -20.63 1.35
C THR A 224 26.70 -19.38 0.46
N GLY A 225 25.62 -18.64 0.26
CA GLY A 225 25.59 -17.46 -0.60
C GLY A 225 26.46 -16.32 -0.08
N LYS A 226 27.29 -15.74 -0.95
CA LYS A 226 28.19 -14.60 -0.63
C LYS A 226 27.97 -13.38 -1.53
N ALA A 227 26.97 -13.41 -2.40
CA ALA A 227 26.68 -12.31 -3.31
C ALA A 227 26.20 -11.07 -2.54
N SER A 228 26.63 -9.90 -2.98
CA SER A 228 26.17 -8.60 -2.49
C SER A 228 25.31 -7.90 -3.54
N LEU A 229 24.39 -7.06 -3.10
CA LEU A 229 23.66 -6.19 -4.03
C LEU A 229 24.61 -5.17 -4.64
N PRO A 230 24.42 -4.81 -5.93
CA PRO A 230 25.12 -3.66 -6.49
C PRO A 230 24.70 -2.39 -5.74
N PRO A 231 25.60 -1.39 -5.63
CA PRO A 231 25.29 -0.13 -5.00
C PRO A 231 24.09 0.53 -5.67
N ARG A 232 23.30 1.25 -4.88
CA ARG A 232 22.18 2.03 -5.43
C ARG A 232 22.74 3.18 -6.25
N ASP A 233 22.27 3.32 -7.48
CA ASP A 233 22.57 4.47 -8.32
C ASP A 233 22.02 5.75 -7.66
N PRO A 234 22.89 6.71 -7.28
CA PRO A 234 22.48 7.97 -6.71
C PRO A 234 21.53 8.77 -7.61
N ALA A 235 21.63 8.62 -8.93
CA ALA A 235 20.77 9.32 -9.90
C ALA A 235 19.28 8.93 -9.80
N LEU A 236 18.98 7.77 -9.20
CA LEU A 236 17.61 7.35 -8.91
C LEU A 236 17.01 8.10 -7.71
N THR A 237 17.80 8.88 -6.98
CA THR A 237 17.34 9.72 -5.87
C THR A 237 17.09 11.13 -6.39
N ARG A 238 15.82 11.50 -6.53
CA ARG A 238 15.45 12.83 -7.05
C ARG A 238 15.47 13.88 -5.94
N ALA A 239 16.20 14.95 -6.16
CA ALA A 239 16.23 16.09 -5.25
C ALA A 239 14.87 16.81 -5.21
N PRO A 240 14.52 17.43 -4.07
CA PRO A 240 13.40 18.36 -4.01
C PRO A 240 13.58 19.52 -5.00
N LEU A 241 12.48 19.97 -5.63
CA LEU A 241 12.51 21.08 -6.59
C LEU A 241 12.59 22.44 -5.90
N ALA A 242 13.30 23.38 -6.50
CA ALA A 242 13.24 24.79 -6.14
C ALA A 242 12.25 25.53 -7.05
N ASP A 243 11.35 26.29 -6.44
CA ASP A 243 10.36 27.11 -7.15
C ASP A 243 10.07 28.40 -6.35
N PRO A 244 11.05 29.31 -6.26
CA PRO A 244 11.02 30.43 -5.32
C PRO A 244 9.95 31.49 -5.67
N GLY A 245 9.48 31.53 -6.91
CA GLY A 245 8.45 32.47 -7.37
C GLY A 245 7.02 31.94 -7.22
N PHE A 246 6.82 30.75 -6.65
CA PHE A 246 5.49 30.16 -6.51
C PHE A 246 4.67 30.84 -5.43
N VAL A 247 3.48 31.33 -5.81
CA VAL A 247 2.48 31.87 -4.89
C VAL A 247 1.24 30.96 -4.92
N PRO A 248 0.83 30.37 -3.78
CA PRO A 248 -0.37 29.54 -3.73
C PRO A 248 -1.64 30.35 -4.03
N ASP A 249 -2.52 29.79 -4.86
CA ASP A 249 -3.84 30.35 -5.15
C ASP A 249 -4.88 29.36 -4.62
N PRO A 250 -5.66 29.73 -3.58
CA PRO A 250 -6.62 28.83 -2.96
C PRO A 250 -7.61 28.18 -3.94
N LYS A 251 -8.07 28.92 -4.96
CA LYS A 251 -9.04 28.40 -5.95
C LYS A 251 -8.40 27.34 -6.83
N LEU A 252 -7.17 27.58 -7.29
CA LEU A 252 -6.43 26.61 -8.09
C LEU A 252 -6.00 25.39 -7.26
N LEU A 253 -5.71 25.55 -5.97
CA LEU A 253 -5.41 24.42 -5.10
C LEU A 253 -6.61 23.49 -4.91
N GLU A 254 -7.79 24.07 -4.70
CA GLU A 254 -9.01 23.28 -4.52
C GLU A 254 -9.42 22.58 -5.83
N ALA A 255 -9.45 23.32 -6.94
CA ALA A 255 -9.76 22.77 -8.26
C ALA A 255 -8.72 21.72 -8.68
N GLY A 256 -7.43 22.00 -8.49
CA GLY A 256 -6.33 21.12 -8.83
C GLY A 256 -6.30 19.85 -7.98
N GLY A 257 -6.59 19.95 -6.69
CA GLY A 257 -6.70 18.78 -5.81
C GLY A 257 -7.83 17.83 -6.23
N ARG A 258 -9.00 18.37 -6.63
CA ARG A 258 -10.10 17.57 -7.19
C ARG A 258 -9.71 16.94 -8.53
N ALA A 259 -9.21 17.73 -9.46
CA ALA A 259 -8.83 17.26 -10.80
C ALA A 259 -7.67 16.24 -10.76
N PHE A 260 -6.77 16.33 -9.77
CA PHE A 260 -5.69 15.37 -9.55
C PHE A 260 -6.19 13.98 -9.15
N GLY A 261 -7.45 13.81 -8.74
CA GLY A 261 -8.03 12.52 -8.40
C GLY A 261 -7.83 11.45 -9.48
N GLN A 262 -7.88 11.83 -10.77
CA GLN A 262 -7.62 10.91 -11.88
C GLN A 262 -6.15 10.43 -11.97
N CYS A 263 -5.21 11.12 -11.31
CA CYS A 263 -3.78 10.82 -11.31
C CYS A 263 -3.36 9.98 -10.10
N MET A 264 -4.19 9.93 -9.05
CA MET A 264 -3.83 9.37 -7.74
C MET A 264 -3.51 7.88 -7.79
N THR A 265 -4.10 7.14 -8.73
CA THR A 265 -3.88 5.69 -8.87
C THR A 265 -2.42 5.36 -9.15
N CYS A 266 -1.74 6.21 -9.90
CA CYS A 266 -0.32 6.02 -10.22
C CYS A 266 0.58 6.89 -9.34
N HIS A 267 0.16 8.13 -9.07
CA HIS A 267 1.01 9.14 -8.43
C HIS A 267 0.73 9.34 -6.94
N GLY A 268 -0.12 8.48 -6.36
CA GLY A 268 -0.44 8.44 -4.94
C GLY A 268 -1.46 9.48 -4.51
N MET A 269 -2.11 9.22 -3.37
CA MET A 269 -3.06 10.16 -2.79
C MET A 269 -2.38 11.47 -2.44
N GLN A 270 -2.99 12.59 -2.86
CA GLN A 270 -2.42 13.92 -2.67
C GLN A 270 -0.96 14.07 -3.18
N ALA A 271 -0.63 13.40 -4.28
CA ALA A 271 0.72 13.34 -4.86
C ALA A 271 1.81 12.74 -3.95
N LEU A 272 1.43 11.99 -2.91
CA LEU A 272 2.34 11.17 -2.12
C LEU A 272 2.59 9.84 -2.84
N ALA A 273 3.39 9.90 -3.90
CA ALA A 273 3.72 8.70 -4.67
C ALA A 273 4.44 7.65 -3.80
N ALA A 274 4.24 6.39 -4.19
CA ALA A 274 4.80 5.24 -3.50
C ALA A 274 5.14 4.11 -4.45
N GLY A 275 5.75 4.44 -5.58
CA GLY A 275 6.34 3.45 -6.46
C GLY A 275 5.45 2.79 -7.51
N SER A 276 4.14 3.06 -7.54
CA SER A 276 3.29 2.70 -8.70
C SER A 276 3.59 3.57 -9.92
N GLY A 277 3.88 4.85 -9.69
CA GLY A 277 4.32 5.82 -10.69
C GLY A 277 5.31 6.83 -10.09
N PRO A 278 5.97 7.65 -10.92
CA PRO A 278 6.94 8.64 -10.45
C PRO A 278 6.37 9.61 -9.42
N ASN A 279 7.21 10.03 -8.46
CA ASN A 279 6.86 11.13 -7.55
C ASN A 279 6.85 12.46 -8.30
N LEU A 280 5.65 13.00 -8.55
CA LEU A 280 5.50 14.23 -9.34
C LEU A 280 6.04 15.47 -8.63
N ARG A 281 6.14 15.45 -7.29
CA ARG A 281 6.66 16.56 -6.48
C ARG A 281 8.15 16.82 -6.69
N THR A 282 8.87 15.89 -7.32
CA THR A 282 10.29 16.02 -7.68
C THR A 282 10.50 16.11 -9.20
N SER A 283 9.42 16.23 -9.99
CA SER A 283 9.50 16.31 -11.45
C SER A 283 9.64 17.76 -11.93
N PRO A 284 10.72 18.14 -12.64
CA PRO A 284 10.88 19.50 -13.15
C PRO A 284 9.79 19.88 -14.17
N ILE A 285 9.08 18.91 -14.75
CA ILE A 285 7.97 19.12 -15.69
C ILE A 285 6.87 20.01 -15.09
N ILE A 286 6.65 19.96 -13.76
CA ILE A 286 5.59 20.78 -13.14
C ILE A 286 5.92 22.28 -13.14
N LEU A 287 7.18 22.65 -13.41
CA LEU A 287 7.65 24.04 -13.45
C LEU A 287 7.40 24.69 -14.81
N ASP A 288 7.14 23.91 -15.87
CA ASP A 288 6.93 24.39 -17.23
C ASP A 288 5.56 23.94 -17.74
N ALA A 289 4.69 24.92 -18.07
CA ALA A 289 3.33 24.64 -18.49
C ALA A 289 3.25 23.90 -19.85
N ALA A 290 4.15 24.20 -20.78
CA ALA A 290 4.20 23.54 -22.09
C ALA A 290 4.67 22.09 -21.95
N ALA A 291 5.74 21.86 -21.18
CA ALA A 291 6.22 20.50 -20.90
C ALA A 291 5.15 19.66 -20.17
N PHE A 292 4.44 20.24 -19.21
CA PHE A 292 3.35 19.57 -18.51
C PHE A 292 2.21 19.19 -19.46
N ARG A 293 1.82 20.09 -20.37
CA ARG A 293 0.84 19.82 -21.43
C ARG A 293 1.28 18.69 -22.35
N THR A 294 2.53 18.73 -22.81
CA THR A 294 3.08 17.71 -23.71
C THR A 294 3.06 16.32 -23.09
N VAL A 295 3.32 16.21 -21.79
CA VAL A 295 3.23 14.92 -21.09
C VAL A 295 1.79 14.49 -20.82
N VAL A 296 0.96 15.35 -20.22
CA VAL A 296 -0.36 14.95 -19.70
C VAL A 296 -1.42 14.92 -20.79
N LYS A 297 -1.47 15.92 -21.66
CA LYS A 297 -2.54 16.11 -22.66
C LYS A 297 -2.15 15.57 -24.04
N GLU A 298 -0.90 15.77 -24.45
CA GLU A 298 -0.42 15.32 -25.78
C GLU A 298 0.13 13.88 -25.76
N GLY A 299 0.46 13.37 -24.57
CA GLY A 299 0.79 11.95 -24.37
C GLY A 299 2.23 11.58 -24.73
N ALA A 300 3.19 12.49 -24.57
CA ALA A 300 4.60 12.21 -24.88
C ALA A 300 5.20 11.01 -24.10
N LEU A 301 4.60 10.62 -22.98
CA LEU A 301 5.01 9.47 -22.17
C LEU A 301 4.09 8.24 -22.29
N VAL A 302 3.18 8.20 -23.27
CA VAL A 302 2.35 7.00 -23.55
C VAL A 302 3.18 5.74 -23.77
N PRO A 303 4.30 5.75 -24.52
CA PRO A 303 5.16 4.58 -24.66
C PRO A 303 5.78 4.09 -23.34
N ALA A 304 5.87 4.98 -22.33
CA ALA A 304 6.35 4.66 -20.98
C ALA A 304 5.21 4.30 -20.01
N GLY A 305 3.97 4.18 -20.50
CA GLY A 305 2.80 3.79 -19.70
C GLY A 305 2.08 4.93 -18.99
N MET A 306 2.42 6.20 -19.24
CA MET A 306 1.64 7.35 -18.76
C MET A 306 0.45 7.60 -19.70
N PRO A 307 -0.81 7.44 -19.26
CA PRO A 307 -1.97 7.64 -20.12
C PRO A 307 -2.06 9.08 -20.64
N ARG A 308 -2.59 9.24 -21.85
CA ARG A 308 -2.95 10.54 -22.39
C ARG A 308 -4.32 10.98 -21.84
N PHE A 309 -4.39 12.19 -21.32
CA PHE A 309 -5.62 12.83 -20.84
C PHE A 309 -6.06 13.93 -21.83
N ASP A 310 -6.34 13.55 -23.07
CA ASP A 310 -6.65 14.50 -24.15
C ASP A 310 -7.93 15.32 -23.92
N ARG A 311 -8.88 14.77 -23.14
CA ARG A 311 -10.14 15.43 -22.76
C ARG A 311 -10.04 16.38 -21.58
N ILE A 312 -8.87 16.50 -20.92
CA ILE A 312 -8.72 17.47 -19.84
C ILE A 312 -8.73 18.89 -20.41
N ASP A 313 -9.55 19.78 -19.85
CA ASP A 313 -9.54 21.19 -20.23
C ASP A 313 -8.27 21.90 -19.71
N ASP A 314 -7.93 23.03 -20.32
CA ASP A 314 -6.68 23.73 -20.03
C ASP A 314 -6.66 24.36 -18.62
N ALA A 315 -7.83 24.71 -18.06
CA ALA A 315 -7.93 25.25 -16.71
C ALA A 315 -7.69 24.16 -15.65
N SER A 316 -8.28 22.98 -15.84
CA SER A 316 -8.04 21.79 -15.01
C SER A 316 -6.58 21.35 -15.09
N LEU A 317 -5.98 21.38 -16.28
CA LEU A 317 -4.57 21.06 -16.48
C LEU A 317 -3.65 21.99 -15.67
N GLU A 318 -3.88 23.30 -15.75
CA GLU A 318 -3.12 24.29 -14.97
C GLU A 318 -3.38 24.15 -13.48
N ALA A 319 -4.62 23.92 -13.06
CA ALA A 319 -4.96 23.73 -11.65
C ALA A 319 -4.21 22.51 -11.07
N ILE A 320 -4.14 21.39 -11.79
CA ILE A 320 -3.33 20.23 -11.38
C ILE A 320 -1.86 20.61 -11.23
N ARG A 321 -1.29 21.31 -12.22
CA ARG A 321 0.12 21.74 -12.18
C ARG A 321 0.39 22.65 -10.98
N HIS A 322 -0.47 23.63 -10.73
CA HIS A 322 -0.40 24.55 -9.59
C HIS A 322 -0.48 23.80 -8.25
N TYR A 323 -1.41 22.85 -8.14
CA TYR A 323 -1.52 21.95 -7.00
C TYR A 323 -0.22 21.16 -6.78
N LEU A 324 0.35 20.57 -7.82
CA LEU A 324 1.61 19.81 -7.72
C LEU A 324 2.79 20.67 -7.28
N ARG A 325 2.91 21.92 -7.76
CA ARG A 325 3.93 22.88 -7.32
C ARG A 325 3.79 23.19 -5.83
N PHE A 326 2.58 23.40 -5.34
CA PHE A 326 2.31 23.57 -3.91
C PHE A 326 2.72 22.33 -3.09
N ARG A 327 2.36 21.12 -3.56
CA ARG A 327 2.74 19.86 -2.91
C ARG A 327 4.27 19.64 -2.91
N ALA A 328 4.97 20.12 -3.94
CA ALA A 328 6.43 20.09 -4.00
C ALA A 328 7.07 21.00 -2.94
N GLN A 329 6.55 22.22 -2.73
CA GLN A 329 7.01 23.11 -1.67
C GLN A 329 6.85 22.51 -0.28
N GLN A 330 5.69 21.90 0.00
CA GLN A 330 5.46 21.19 1.27
C GLN A 330 6.44 20.02 1.47
N TYR A 331 6.80 19.32 0.41
CA TYR A 331 7.80 18.24 0.46
C TYR A 331 9.20 18.75 0.83
N VAL A 332 9.63 19.87 0.24
CA VAL A 332 10.91 20.52 0.54
C VAL A 332 10.99 20.92 2.02
N ALA A 333 9.95 21.60 2.53
CA ALA A 333 9.89 22.03 3.93
C ALA A 333 10.05 20.85 4.90
N LYS A 334 9.29 19.78 4.67
CA LYS A 334 9.34 18.56 5.50
C LYS A 334 10.70 17.86 5.46
N LYS A 335 11.36 17.79 4.30
CA LYS A 335 12.72 17.22 4.17
C LYS A 335 13.76 18.05 4.93
N ARG A 336 13.62 19.38 4.95
CA ARG A 336 14.51 20.27 5.74
C ARG A 336 14.35 20.02 7.24
N GLU A 337 13.11 19.97 7.74
CA GLU A 337 12.80 19.68 9.15
C GLU A 337 13.31 18.30 9.60
N GLY A 338 13.13 17.27 8.77
CA GLY A 338 13.62 15.92 9.04
C GLY A 338 15.16 15.80 9.03
N SER A 339 15.85 16.63 8.22
CA SER A 339 17.31 16.69 8.20
C SER A 339 17.88 17.38 9.45
N THR A 340 17.18 18.36 10.02
CA THR A 340 17.60 19.00 11.27
C THR A 340 17.43 18.10 12.49
N ALA A 341 16.47 17.16 12.46
CA ALA A 341 16.24 16.19 13.52
C ALA A 341 17.19 14.97 13.49
N ARG A 342 17.96 14.77 12.41
CA ARG A 342 18.88 13.63 12.21
C ARG A 342 20.37 13.99 12.36
N ARG A 343 20.72 15.08 13.03
CA ARG A 343 22.12 15.30 13.43
C ARG A 343 22.51 14.22 14.44
N PRO A 344 23.54 13.39 14.17
CA PRO A 344 23.95 12.35 15.09
C PRO A 344 24.59 12.96 16.34
N LEU A 345 24.29 12.37 17.49
CA LEU A 345 25.23 12.32 18.62
C LEU A 345 26.17 11.13 18.40
#